data_AF-A0AAF0IUS7-F1
#
_entry.id   AF-A0AAF0IUS7-F1
#
_cell.length_a   1.000
_cell.length_b   1.000
_cell.length_c   1.000
_cell.angle_alpha   90.00
_cell.angle_beta   90.00
_cell.angle_gamma   90.00
#
_symmetry.space_group_name_H-M   'P 1'
#
loop_
_entity.id
_entity.type
_entity.pdbx_description
1 polymer ?
#
loop_
_entity_poly.entity_id
_entity_poly.type
_entity_poly.pdbx_seq_one_letter_code
_entity_poly.pdbx_strand_id
1 'polypeptide(L)'
;MGNTVVLASVDATVVPPRDERPYEGMLNINTDMTPMAGMEYDAGGVAGATESREREALFDRMMERALRYTEAIDREALCIIAGKKVWCINLTIHLMSDEGAAFDAAVLASLLALRHFRRPDVTIADGNVVVHSPDERVPVPLACHHVPLCVTYAVFLLRPESDEERSLLLAQSRAPDVEGEMEVDEAPTDVPVALVDPSLLEQTLADTSITFVVNAQREVCVLDKAGGAPLPYQMILTLLGDASKRATELAGLVEKALADDASRRIVSVDVEEELAIIRFYLLRIGRLVRAFHLPSLVESTAMTLMKRFYLRNSCMQFHPKLIMLTSIYLASKAENYPLSLSKFCAQVNEGSAGKQAPTAPSAARGDVSESIIRDLEFGMVQSLDFELGVHGAHRALYGLILDFQTLENPLSRDDLVAFAAAVQVFVQCARLTDAEFIYAPPHIALAACWMCEAKGSSAVVSGKTIVQKWIAAKEKAAISTQLARHGERTTWRNKKRALDQSKDTSQAASEASELDTPMDYQIEDLKKSGALLPSAEMEQILDEIAGQIRGVAPGTPPGAPLKPQIDMEQVKRIDLTLRACLSLFEKGQSSATRKRSAQEEGGSTKRQRTDASVDSDDDL
;
A
#
# COMPACT_ATOMS: atom_id res chain seq x y z
N MET A 1 21.76 25.90 9.12
CA MET A 1 21.43 27.29 8.75
C MET A 1 22.72 27.92 8.25
N GLY A 2 22.79 28.33 6.97
CA GLY A 2 24.08 28.68 6.38
C GLY A 2 25.10 27.55 6.52
N ASN A 3 26.24 27.84 7.15
CA ASN A 3 27.31 26.90 7.44
C ASN A 3 27.19 26.20 8.81
N THR A 4 26.24 26.62 9.65
CA THR A 4 25.92 25.93 10.92
C THR A 4 25.15 24.66 10.61
N VAL A 5 25.69 23.51 11.03
CA VAL A 5 25.12 22.18 10.75
C VAL A 5 24.87 21.43 12.05
N VAL A 6 23.61 21.02 12.23
CA VAL A 6 23.14 20.23 13.37
C VAL A 6 22.46 18.97 12.86
N LEU A 7 22.73 17.84 13.49
CA LEU A 7 22.06 16.57 13.26
C LEU A 7 21.24 16.22 14.50
N ALA A 8 19.95 15.89 14.32
CA ALA A 8 19.10 15.39 15.40
C ALA A 8 18.63 13.97 15.09
N SER A 9 18.78 13.07 16.05
CA SER A 9 18.28 11.69 15.99
C SER A 9 17.28 11.45 17.11
N VAL A 10 16.28 10.62 16.84
CA VAL A 10 15.23 10.27 17.80
C VAL A 10 15.10 8.77 17.87
N ASP A 11 15.23 8.23 19.08
CA ASP A 11 15.02 6.82 19.40
C ASP A 11 13.90 6.65 20.42
N ALA A 12 13.21 5.52 20.39
CA ALA A 12 12.14 5.20 21.34
C ALA A 12 12.38 3.85 22.00
N THR A 13 12.31 3.81 23.34
CA THR A 13 12.45 2.60 24.15
C THR A 13 11.30 2.50 25.16
N VAL A 14 10.95 1.27 25.57
CA VAL A 14 9.88 1.06 26.56
C VAL A 14 10.49 0.89 27.95
N VAL A 15 10.14 1.79 28.87
CA VAL A 15 10.73 1.89 30.22
C VAL A 15 9.60 1.99 31.25
N PRO A 16 9.77 1.56 32.51
CA PRO A 16 8.83 1.90 33.57
C PRO A 16 8.72 3.44 33.76
N PRO A 17 7.52 3.97 34.05
CA PRO A 17 7.35 5.39 34.35
C PRO A 17 7.99 5.76 35.69
N ARG A 18 8.12 7.08 35.93
CA ARG A 18 8.52 7.60 37.24
C ARG A 18 7.38 7.45 38.24
N ASP A 19 7.72 7.19 39.51
CA ASP A 19 6.74 6.99 40.58
C ASP A 19 5.84 8.22 40.82
N GLU A 20 6.38 9.43 40.61
CA GLU A 20 5.66 10.69 40.77
C GLU A 20 4.58 10.91 39.70
N ARG A 21 4.81 10.42 38.47
CA ARG A 21 3.93 10.64 37.31
C ARG A 21 3.75 9.32 36.52
N PRO A 22 2.87 8.42 36.98
CA PRO A 22 2.71 7.09 36.39
C PRO A 22 1.94 7.06 35.06
N TYR A 23 1.30 8.18 34.68
CA TYR A 23 0.49 8.32 33.47
C TYR A 23 1.22 9.04 32.33
N GLU A 24 2.46 9.49 32.55
CA GLU A 24 3.24 10.24 31.57
C GLU A 24 4.44 9.43 31.08
N GLY A 25 4.72 9.54 29.78
CA GLY A 25 5.98 9.07 29.19
C GLY A 25 7.15 10.00 29.48
N MET A 26 8.33 9.58 29.07
CA MET A 26 9.58 10.30 29.30
C MET A 26 10.16 10.85 28.00
N LEU A 27 10.71 12.06 28.08
CA LEU A 27 11.50 12.67 27.01
C LEU A 27 12.88 12.98 27.56
N ASN A 28 13.91 12.29 27.08
CA ASN A 28 15.30 12.58 27.36
C ASN A 28 15.88 13.39 26.20
N ILE A 29 16.56 14.48 26.52
CA ILE A 29 17.21 15.37 25.55
C ILE A 29 18.68 15.34 25.90
N ASN A 30 19.51 14.87 24.98
CA ASN A 30 20.96 14.86 25.12
C ASN A 30 21.54 15.72 24.01
N THR A 31 22.38 16.69 24.36
CA THR A 31 23.15 17.45 23.38
C THR A 31 24.61 17.00 23.45
N ASP A 32 25.14 16.60 22.30
CA ASP A 32 26.52 16.17 22.15
C ASP A 32 27.28 17.26 21.41
N MET A 33 28.06 18.02 22.15
CA MET A 33 28.97 19.03 21.60
C MET A 33 30.35 18.41 21.44
N THR A 34 30.76 18.24 20.18
CA THR A 34 32.09 17.71 19.87
C THR A 34 33.04 18.82 19.43
N PRO A 35 34.36 18.68 19.59
CA PRO A 35 35.34 19.67 19.10
C PRO A 35 35.28 19.89 17.58
N MET A 36 34.55 19.04 16.84
CA MET A 36 34.27 19.24 15.42
C MET A 36 33.42 20.49 15.16
N ALA A 37 32.54 20.85 16.09
CA ALA A 37 31.69 22.04 15.99
C ALA A 37 32.48 23.34 16.02
N GLY A 38 33.61 23.35 16.74
CA GLY A 38 34.48 24.51 16.90
C GLY A 38 35.54 24.26 17.97
N MET A 39 36.65 25.00 17.90
CA MET A 39 37.73 24.91 18.89
C MET A 39 37.28 25.30 20.30
N GLU A 40 36.22 26.11 20.41
CA GLU A 40 35.64 26.53 21.69
C GLU A 40 35.03 25.37 22.50
N TYR A 41 34.75 24.25 21.84
CA TYR A 41 34.18 23.04 22.44
C TYR A 41 35.26 21.97 22.72
N ASP A 42 36.55 22.29 22.57
CA ASP A 42 37.64 21.36 22.88
C ASP A 42 37.85 21.19 24.38
N ALA A 43 37.55 19.99 24.89
CA ALA A 43 37.74 19.61 26.29
C ALA A 43 39.19 19.24 26.66
N GLY A 44 40.13 19.29 25.71
CA GLY A 44 41.52 18.83 25.90
C GLY A 44 42.40 19.67 26.86
N GLY A 45 42.00 20.90 27.22
CA GLY A 45 42.78 21.80 28.08
C GLY A 45 42.23 21.94 29.51
N VAL A 46 43.10 22.06 30.52
CA VAL A 46 42.69 22.20 31.95
C VAL A 46 41.82 23.45 32.20
N ALA A 47 42.05 24.55 31.47
CA ALA A 47 41.22 25.76 31.52
C ALA A 47 40.08 25.76 30.48
N GLY A 48 40.29 25.13 29.32
CA GLY A 48 39.25 24.99 28.29
C GLY A 48 38.10 24.07 28.71
N ALA A 49 38.39 23.05 29.53
CA ALA A 49 37.41 22.08 30.01
C ALA A 49 36.36 22.67 30.95
N THR A 50 36.66 23.77 31.66
CA THR A 50 35.65 24.45 32.49
C THR A 50 34.72 25.30 31.64
N GLU A 51 35.25 26.08 30.69
CA GLU A 51 34.45 26.95 29.82
C GLU A 51 33.59 26.15 28.83
N SER A 52 34.13 25.08 28.25
CA SER A 52 33.38 24.21 27.34
C SER A 52 32.22 23.54 28.06
N ARG A 53 32.45 23.05 29.29
CA ARG A 53 31.42 22.43 30.12
C ARG A 53 30.35 23.42 30.58
N GLU A 54 30.72 24.67 30.87
CA GLU A 54 29.74 25.72 31.19
C GLU A 54 28.86 26.05 29.99
N ARG A 55 29.45 26.17 28.78
CA ARG A 55 28.69 26.37 27.53
C ARG A 55 27.74 25.21 27.25
N GLU A 56 28.21 23.97 27.37
CA GLU A 56 27.41 22.76 27.18
C GLU A 56 26.23 22.72 28.17
N ALA A 57 26.48 22.98 29.46
CA ALA A 57 25.44 23.00 30.48
C ALA A 57 24.40 24.12 30.25
N LEU A 58 24.82 25.29 29.77
CA LEU A 58 23.91 26.38 29.39
C LEU A 58 23.02 25.95 28.21
N PHE A 59 23.62 25.34 27.20
CA PHE A 59 22.91 24.89 26.01
C PHE A 59 21.89 23.78 26.32
N ASP A 60 22.29 22.79 27.13
CA ASP A 60 21.38 21.74 27.63
C ASP A 60 20.19 22.35 28.37
N ARG A 61 20.45 23.31 29.26
CA ARG A 61 19.39 24.00 30.02
C ARG A 61 18.45 24.78 29.09
N MET A 62 18.98 25.43 28.05
CA MET A 62 18.18 26.16 27.07
C MET A 62 17.33 25.18 26.23
N MET A 63 17.90 24.06 25.78
CA MET A 63 17.17 23.03 25.03
C MET A 63 16.06 22.39 25.86
N GLU A 64 16.34 22.12 27.15
CA GLU A 64 15.34 21.60 28.07
C GLU A 64 14.20 22.61 28.28
N ARG A 65 14.50 23.91 28.43
CA ARG A 65 13.47 24.96 28.50
C ARG A 65 12.67 25.07 27.20
N ALA A 66 13.31 24.96 26.04
CA ALA A 66 12.62 25.11 24.75
C ALA A 66 11.69 23.95 24.39
N LEU A 67 12.02 22.71 24.80
CA LEU A 67 11.26 21.51 24.41
C LEU A 67 10.47 20.89 25.57
N ARG A 68 11.03 20.83 26.77
CA ARG A 68 10.41 20.16 27.93
C ARG A 68 9.44 21.09 28.64
N TYR A 69 9.80 22.35 28.86
CA TYR A 69 8.92 23.31 29.56
C TYR A 69 7.74 23.77 28.70
N THR A 70 7.93 23.77 27.39
CA THR A 70 6.87 24.12 26.44
C THR A 70 5.80 23.05 26.31
N GLU A 71 6.08 21.81 26.75
CA GLU A 71 5.15 20.67 26.57
C GLU A 71 4.79 20.46 25.09
N ALA A 72 5.78 20.62 24.20
CA ALA A 72 5.61 20.46 22.76
C ALA A 72 5.10 19.05 22.38
N ILE A 73 5.49 18.02 23.14
CA ILE A 73 5.08 16.62 22.95
C ILE A 73 4.06 16.23 24.01
N ASP A 74 3.00 15.56 23.58
CA ASP A 74 2.01 14.94 24.46
C ASP A 74 2.63 13.73 25.19
N ARG A 75 2.92 13.90 26.49
CA ARG A 75 3.50 12.84 27.32
C ARG A 75 2.47 11.80 27.75
N GLU A 76 1.19 12.13 27.77
CA GLU A 76 0.13 11.20 28.15
C GLU A 76 -0.11 10.17 27.03
N ALA A 77 -0.03 10.62 25.77
CA ALA A 77 -0.08 9.75 24.58
C ALA A 77 1.06 8.71 24.49
N LEU A 78 2.11 8.87 25.30
CA LEU A 78 3.24 7.96 25.41
C LEU A 78 3.03 6.85 26.46
N CYS A 79 2.00 6.93 27.29
CA CYS A 79 1.68 5.89 28.25
C CYS A 79 1.04 4.68 27.57
N ILE A 80 1.60 3.47 27.79
CA ILE A 80 1.06 2.21 27.25
C ILE A 80 0.20 1.54 28.32
N ILE A 81 0.78 1.30 29.49
CA ILE A 81 0.11 0.76 30.68
C ILE A 81 0.50 1.63 31.87
N ALA A 82 -0.48 2.34 32.42
CA ALA A 82 -0.30 3.24 33.54
C ALA A 82 0.45 2.57 34.71
N GLY A 83 1.51 3.23 35.18
CA GLY A 83 2.34 2.76 36.30
C GLY A 83 3.22 1.53 36.01
N LYS A 84 3.20 0.96 34.79
CA LYS A 84 4.02 -0.22 34.44
C LYS A 84 4.96 0.01 33.28
N LYS A 85 4.45 0.51 32.16
CA LYS A 85 5.19 0.62 30.89
C LYS A 85 4.78 1.89 30.16
N VAL A 86 5.74 2.75 29.91
CA VAL A 86 5.59 3.98 29.12
C VAL A 86 6.69 4.07 28.07
N TRP A 87 6.46 4.87 27.04
CA TRP A 87 7.48 5.21 26.08
C TRP A 87 8.47 6.22 26.65
N CYS A 88 9.75 5.97 26.44
CA CYS A 88 10.85 6.88 26.66
C CYS A 88 11.43 7.28 25.30
N ILE A 89 11.25 8.53 24.91
CA ILE A 89 11.79 9.12 23.69
C ILE A 89 13.14 9.73 24.04
N ASN A 90 14.19 9.31 23.35
CA ASN A 90 15.52 9.86 23.47
C ASN A 90 15.79 10.71 22.23
N LEU A 91 15.94 12.01 22.42
CA LEU A 91 16.36 12.96 21.40
C LEU A 91 17.86 13.23 21.60
N THR A 92 18.67 12.88 20.62
CA THR A 92 20.11 13.21 20.61
C THR A 92 20.39 14.27 19.56
N ILE A 93 21.08 15.33 19.96
CA ILE A 93 21.40 16.47 19.09
C ILE A 93 22.91 16.55 18.99
N HIS A 94 23.44 16.37 17.79
CA HIS A 94 24.87 16.47 17.51
C HIS A 94 25.14 17.78 16.79
N LEU A 95 25.89 18.66 17.43
CA LEU A 95 26.40 19.89 16.81
C LEU A 95 27.65 19.54 16.01
N MET A 96 27.59 19.69 14.68
CA MET A 96 28.69 19.33 13.78
C MET A 96 29.53 20.54 13.35
N SER A 97 28.89 21.69 13.16
CA SER A 97 29.55 22.95 12.79
C SER A 97 28.78 24.11 13.41
N ASP A 98 29.46 24.98 14.15
CA ASP A 98 28.90 26.19 14.75
C ASP A 98 29.50 27.44 14.11
N GLU A 99 28.75 28.09 13.22
CA GLU A 99 29.11 29.37 12.61
C GLU A 99 28.12 30.49 12.97
N GLY A 100 27.36 30.31 14.06
CA GLY A 100 26.33 31.26 14.51
C GLY A 100 24.96 30.61 14.67
N ALA A 101 24.18 31.14 15.62
CA ALA A 101 22.81 30.73 15.95
C ALA A 101 22.62 29.21 16.11
N ALA A 102 23.61 28.50 16.66
CA ALA A 102 23.55 27.05 16.88
C ALA A 102 22.30 26.60 17.65
N PHE A 103 21.82 27.41 18.59
CA PHE A 103 20.62 27.12 19.35
C PHE A 103 19.35 27.09 18.49
N ASP A 104 19.18 28.07 17.59
CA ASP A 104 18.04 28.12 16.67
C ASP A 104 18.04 26.91 15.73
N ALA A 105 19.22 26.58 15.19
CA ALA A 105 19.40 25.41 14.35
C ALA A 105 19.10 24.10 15.11
N ALA A 106 19.49 23.99 16.37
CA ALA A 106 19.25 22.82 17.21
C ALA A 106 17.78 22.62 17.57
N VAL A 107 17.07 23.69 17.95
CA VAL A 107 15.62 23.63 18.22
C VAL A 107 14.86 23.25 16.95
N LEU A 108 15.22 23.84 15.81
CA LEU A 108 14.60 23.53 14.52
C LEU A 108 14.86 22.07 14.10
N ALA A 109 16.09 21.58 14.21
CA ALA A 109 16.45 20.20 13.90
C ALA A 109 15.73 19.21 14.82
N SER A 110 15.65 19.52 16.11
CA SER A 110 14.96 18.71 17.11
C SER A 110 13.47 18.55 16.81
N LEU A 111 12.78 19.66 16.51
CA LEU A 111 11.36 19.63 16.18
C LEU A 111 11.09 18.91 14.86
N LEU A 112 11.93 19.12 13.85
CA LEU A 112 11.82 18.40 12.59
C LEU A 112 11.97 16.89 12.83
N ALA A 113 12.97 16.47 13.61
CA ALA A 113 13.21 15.06 13.93
C ALA A 113 12.04 14.46 14.72
N LEU A 114 11.51 15.16 15.74
CA LEU A 114 10.36 14.69 16.52
C LEU A 114 9.07 14.56 15.69
N ARG A 115 8.82 15.47 14.75
CA ARG A 115 7.64 15.43 13.85
C ARG A 115 7.78 14.36 12.76
N HIS A 116 9.00 14.15 12.29
CA HIS A 116 9.33 13.14 11.30
C HIS A 116 9.31 11.73 11.90
N PHE A 117 9.75 11.57 13.15
CA PHE A 117 9.85 10.29 13.83
C PHE A 117 8.51 9.53 13.88
N ARG A 118 8.61 8.20 13.80
CA ARG A 118 7.48 7.27 13.91
C ARG A 118 7.86 6.17 14.88
N ARG A 119 7.11 6.03 15.97
CA ARG A 119 7.30 4.95 16.94
C ARG A 119 6.71 3.63 16.43
N PRO A 120 7.28 2.46 16.77
CA PRO A 120 6.67 1.18 16.43
C PRO A 120 5.31 1.02 17.13
N ASP A 121 4.39 0.28 16.48
CA ASP A 121 3.07 0.00 17.02
C ASP A 121 3.15 -1.06 18.13
N VAL A 122 2.22 -0.99 19.08
CA VAL A 122 2.23 -1.80 20.29
C VAL A 122 0.87 -2.44 20.52
N THR A 123 0.87 -3.71 20.89
CA THR A 123 -0.32 -4.36 21.43
C THR A 123 -0.14 -4.84 22.85
N ILE A 124 -1.26 -4.87 23.56
CA ILE A 124 -1.35 -5.37 24.93
C ILE A 124 -2.00 -6.75 24.86
N ALA A 125 -1.24 -7.80 25.18
CA ALA A 125 -1.73 -9.17 25.28
C ALA A 125 -1.43 -9.70 26.68
N ASP A 126 -2.47 -10.13 27.41
CA ASP A 126 -2.36 -10.71 28.76
C ASP A 126 -1.56 -9.86 29.77
N GLY A 127 -1.63 -8.52 29.64
CA GLY A 127 -0.90 -7.58 30.49
C GLY A 127 0.58 -7.37 30.13
N ASN A 128 1.06 -8.03 29.08
CA ASN A 128 2.38 -7.82 28.50
C ASN A 128 2.32 -6.95 27.25
N VAL A 129 3.38 -6.17 27.05
CA VAL A 129 3.53 -5.23 25.94
C VAL A 129 4.31 -5.92 24.82
N VAL A 130 3.67 -6.13 23.67
CA VAL A 130 4.34 -6.65 22.46
C VAL A 130 4.59 -5.49 21.52
N VAL A 131 5.86 -5.19 21.28
CA VAL A 131 6.30 -4.18 20.30
C VAL A 131 6.41 -4.86 18.95
N HIS A 132 5.70 -4.34 17.96
CA HIS A 132 5.73 -4.87 16.61
C HIS A 132 6.91 -4.26 15.83
N SER A 133 7.60 -5.08 15.05
CA SER A 133 8.62 -4.59 14.10
C SER A 133 7.96 -3.66 13.08
N PRO A 134 8.67 -2.64 12.54
CA PRO A 134 8.20 -1.90 11.36
C PRO A 134 7.84 -2.84 10.19
N ASP A 135 8.41 -4.05 10.17
CA ASP A 135 8.13 -5.08 9.17
C ASP A 135 6.79 -5.82 9.38
N GLU A 136 6.17 -5.68 10.54
CA GLU A 136 4.90 -6.31 10.87
C GLU A 136 3.77 -5.28 10.86
N ARG A 137 4.06 -4.06 11.35
CA ARG A 137 3.08 -2.99 11.48
C ARG A 137 3.65 -1.63 11.15
N VAL A 138 2.78 -0.79 10.62
CA VAL A 138 3.09 0.58 10.23
C VAL A 138 3.40 1.40 11.48
N PRO A 139 4.58 2.03 11.55
CA PRO A 139 4.94 2.93 12.64
C PRO A 139 3.98 4.12 12.78
N VAL A 140 3.73 4.55 14.02
CA VAL A 140 2.76 5.58 14.40
C VAL A 140 3.49 6.92 14.65
N PRO A 141 3.00 8.06 14.14
CA PRO A 141 3.56 9.38 14.48
C PRO A 141 3.42 9.72 15.96
N LEU A 142 4.33 10.57 16.43
CA LEU A 142 4.22 11.20 17.74
C LEU A 142 3.14 12.27 17.75
N ALA A 143 2.45 12.41 18.88
CA ALA A 143 1.51 13.49 19.10
C ALA A 143 2.28 14.73 19.62
N CYS A 144 2.36 15.78 18.80
CA CYS A 144 2.89 17.07 19.20
C CYS A 144 1.73 18.06 19.31
N HIS A 145 1.60 18.75 20.43
CA HIS A 145 0.56 19.78 20.63
C HIS A 145 0.85 21.02 19.79
N HIS A 146 2.12 21.43 19.76
CA HIS A 146 2.56 22.64 19.09
C HIS A 146 4.03 22.58 18.70
N VAL A 147 4.50 23.57 17.96
CA VAL A 147 5.83 23.60 17.33
C VAL A 147 6.56 24.87 17.78
N PRO A 148 7.27 24.84 18.93
CA PRO A 148 7.96 26.01 19.48
C PRO A 148 9.25 26.32 18.71
N LEU A 149 9.25 27.38 17.91
CA LEU A 149 10.42 27.76 17.11
C LEU A 149 11.21 28.84 17.81
N CYS A 150 12.53 28.79 17.62
CA CYS A 150 13.46 29.71 18.26
C CYS A 150 13.95 30.76 17.26
N VAL A 151 14.06 32.01 17.73
CA VAL A 151 14.65 33.13 17.00
C VAL A 151 15.57 33.89 17.94
N THR A 152 16.86 33.89 17.62
CA THR A 152 17.92 34.57 18.36
C THR A 152 18.26 35.91 17.72
N TYR A 153 18.46 36.92 18.57
CA TYR A 153 18.87 38.26 18.23
C TYR A 153 20.19 38.60 18.93
N ALA A 154 21.13 39.20 18.19
CA ALA A 154 22.31 39.85 18.75
C ALA A 154 22.06 41.36 18.83
N VAL A 155 22.27 41.95 20.00
CA VAL A 155 22.06 43.38 20.25
C VAL A 155 23.40 44.05 20.54
N PHE A 156 23.65 45.14 19.82
CA PHE A 156 24.83 45.98 19.93
C PHE A 156 24.43 47.35 20.46
N LEU A 157 25.14 47.83 21.47
CA LEU A 157 25.00 49.19 22.01
C LEU A 157 26.02 50.10 21.34
N LEU A 158 25.58 50.80 20.30
CA LEU A 158 26.45 51.65 19.51
C LEU A 158 26.42 53.09 20.04
N ARG A 159 27.62 53.65 20.25
CA ARG A 159 27.80 55.06 20.57
C ARG A 159 28.00 55.86 19.29
N PRO A 160 27.05 56.73 18.91
CA PRO A 160 27.24 57.60 17.76
C PRO A 160 28.32 58.65 18.07
N GLU A 161 29.25 58.88 17.14
CA GLU A 161 30.24 59.97 17.25
C GLU A 161 29.70 61.27 16.66
N SER A 162 28.72 61.19 15.75
CA SER A 162 28.06 62.33 15.11
C SER A 162 26.53 62.28 15.21
N ASP A 163 25.88 63.46 15.15
CA ASP A 163 24.41 63.55 15.17
C ASP A 163 23.76 62.91 13.92
N GLU A 164 24.45 62.92 12.78
CA GLU A 164 24.01 62.23 11.56
C GLU A 164 23.98 60.71 11.76
N GLU A 165 25.05 60.13 12.34
CA GLU A 165 25.09 58.70 12.68
C GLU A 165 24.03 58.33 13.71
N ARG A 166 23.78 59.18 14.71
CA ARG A 166 22.72 58.95 15.69
C ARG A 166 21.35 58.82 15.02
N SER A 167 21.05 59.68 14.03
CA SER A 167 19.78 59.62 13.29
C SER A 167 19.65 58.35 12.44
N LEU A 168 20.75 57.87 11.85
CA LEU A 168 20.78 56.61 11.09
C LEU A 168 20.62 55.39 12.00
N LEU A 169 21.33 55.37 13.13
CA LEU A 169 21.24 54.31 14.13
C LEU A 169 19.85 54.26 14.75
N LEU A 170 19.21 55.41 14.99
CA LEU A 170 17.83 55.46 15.47
C LEU A 170 16.85 54.92 14.43
N ALA A 171 17.03 55.23 13.15
CA ALA A 171 16.22 54.66 12.08
C ALA A 171 16.41 53.14 11.93
N GLN A 172 17.60 52.62 12.25
CA GLN A 172 17.91 51.18 12.23
C GLN A 172 17.47 50.47 13.51
N SER A 173 17.55 51.14 14.66
CA SER A 173 17.00 50.69 15.92
C SER A 173 15.48 50.76 15.79
N ARG A 174 14.83 49.61 15.69
CA ARG A 174 13.35 49.53 15.62
C ARG A 174 12.68 49.89 16.97
N ALA A 175 13.31 50.74 17.77
CA ALA A 175 12.75 51.31 18.97
C ALA A 175 11.78 52.44 18.56
N PRO A 176 10.56 52.50 19.12
CA PRO A 176 9.67 53.62 18.84
C PRO A 176 10.26 54.92 19.39
N ASP A 177 10.08 56.02 18.65
CA ASP A 177 10.42 57.36 19.11
C ASP A 177 9.72 57.62 20.45
N VAL A 178 10.50 57.75 21.52
CA VAL A 178 9.95 58.21 22.80
C VAL A 178 9.70 59.71 22.66
N GLU A 179 8.57 60.09 22.07
CA GLU A 179 7.99 61.44 22.19
C GLU A 179 7.43 61.65 23.61
N GLY A 180 8.30 61.52 24.61
CA GLY A 180 8.00 61.81 26.00
C GLY A 180 9.05 62.78 26.52
N GLU A 181 8.61 63.94 26.98
CA GLU A 181 9.41 64.94 27.69
C GLU A 181 10.12 64.28 28.89
N MET A 182 11.32 63.76 28.69
CA MET A 182 12.23 63.39 29.76
C MET A 182 13.20 64.55 29.96
N GLU A 183 13.28 65.02 31.21
CA GLU A 183 14.23 66.05 31.65
C GLU A 183 15.66 65.70 31.20
N VAL A 184 16.42 66.73 30.85
CA VAL A 184 17.62 66.72 29.98
C VAL A 184 18.84 65.97 30.55
N ASP A 185 18.77 65.33 31.72
CA ASP A 185 19.99 64.83 32.40
C ASP A 185 20.26 63.31 32.35
N GLU A 186 19.40 62.45 31.78
CA GLU A 186 19.69 60.99 31.68
C GLU A 186 19.17 60.29 30.41
N ALA A 187 19.35 60.86 29.21
CA ALA A 187 19.15 60.09 27.98
C ALA A 187 20.33 59.11 27.78
N PRO A 188 20.10 57.80 27.55
CA PRO A 188 21.19 56.89 27.25
C PRO A 188 21.90 57.34 25.97
N THR A 189 23.21 57.55 26.06
CA THR A 189 24.09 57.90 24.93
C THR A 189 24.18 56.79 23.89
N ASP A 190 23.82 55.57 24.27
CA ASP A 190 24.06 54.35 23.52
C ASP A 190 22.76 53.91 22.81
N VAL A 191 22.81 53.74 21.48
CA VAL A 191 21.66 53.34 20.66
C VAL A 191 21.70 51.82 20.44
N PRO A 192 20.64 51.07 20.85
CA PRO A 192 20.62 49.62 20.71
C PRO A 192 20.18 49.19 19.30
N VAL A 193 21.03 48.45 18.59
CA VAL A 193 20.73 47.87 17.27
C VAL A 193 20.68 46.35 17.39
N ALA A 194 19.60 45.72 16.89
CA ALA A 194 19.42 44.28 16.93
C ALA A 194 19.52 43.64 15.55
N LEU A 195 20.32 42.58 15.45
CA LEU A 195 20.44 41.70 14.30
C LEU A 195 19.76 40.37 14.58
N VAL A 196 19.10 39.79 13.58
CA VAL A 196 18.48 38.46 13.64
C VAL A 196 19.46 37.45 13.06
N ASP A 197 19.50 36.23 13.63
CA ASP A 197 20.34 35.13 13.13
C ASP A 197 21.82 35.53 13.03
N PRO A 198 22.45 35.88 14.18
CA PRO A 198 23.82 36.38 14.18
C PRO A 198 24.81 35.29 13.77
N SER A 199 25.77 35.67 12.93
CA SER A 199 26.98 34.89 12.69
C SER A 199 27.82 34.75 13.96
N LEU A 200 28.76 33.80 13.98
CA LEU A 200 29.65 33.58 15.13
C LEU A 200 30.40 34.86 15.54
N LEU A 201 30.86 35.65 14.57
CA LEU A 201 31.53 36.93 14.83
C LEU A 201 30.58 37.96 15.47
N GLU A 202 29.37 38.08 14.94
CA GLU A 202 28.36 38.98 15.49
C GLU A 202 27.93 38.55 16.90
N GLN A 203 27.77 37.25 17.14
CA GLN A 203 27.42 36.71 18.45
C GLN A 203 28.53 36.95 19.48
N THR A 204 29.80 36.85 19.07
CA THR A 204 30.96 37.10 19.95
C THR A 204 31.12 38.58 20.29
N LEU A 205 30.78 39.47 19.35
CA LEU A 205 30.89 40.92 19.51
C LEU A 205 29.64 41.57 20.12
N ALA A 206 28.54 40.83 20.26
CA ALA A 206 27.29 41.36 20.78
C ALA A 206 27.38 41.68 22.28
N ASP A 207 26.82 42.82 22.69
CA ASP A 207 26.74 43.20 24.11
C ASP A 207 25.66 42.40 24.85
N THR A 208 24.62 41.98 24.13
CA THR A 208 23.52 41.19 24.67
C THR A 208 22.91 40.32 23.57
N SER A 209 22.61 39.06 23.89
CA SER A 209 21.82 38.19 23.03
C SER A 209 20.44 37.95 23.63
N ILE A 210 19.41 37.98 22.79
CA ILE A 210 18.03 37.72 23.20
C ILE A 210 17.48 36.60 22.34
N THR A 211 16.98 35.57 23.00
CA THR A 211 16.44 34.38 22.37
C THR A 211 14.95 34.26 22.71
N PHE A 212 14.12 34.24 21.68
CA PHE A 212 12.68 34.04 21.82
C PHE A 212 12.29 32.65 21.31
N VAL A 213 11.67 31.85 22.18
CA VAL A 213 10.98 30.62 21.78
C VAL A 213 9.50 30.94 21.66
N VAL A 214 8.99 30.92 20.44
CA VAL A 214 7.63 31.34 20.09
C VAL A 214 6.93 30.22 19.34
N ASN A 215 5.67 30.00 19.68
CA ASN A 215 4.83 29.03 19.00
C ASN A 215 4.21 29.63 17.72
N ALA A 216 3.72 28.79 16.80
CA ALA A 216 3.01 29.24 15.59
C ALA A 216 1.74 30.07 15.92
N GLN A 217 1.14 29.84 17.09
CA GLN A 217 0.02 30.60 17.65
C GLN A 217 0.42 32.00 18.17
N ARG A 218 1.68 32.41 18.01
CA ARG A 218 2.27 33.67 18.52
C ARG A 218 2.30 33.76 20.05
N GLU A 219 2.32 32.62 20.73
CA GLU A 219 2.52 32.53 22.16
C GLU A 219 4.01 32.45 22.48
N VAL A 220 4.46 33.25 23.44
CA VAL A 220 5.84 33.22 23.92
C VAL A 220 5.98 32.14 24.95
N CYS A 221 6.82 31.16 24.66
CA CYS A 221 7.10 30.07 25.56
C CYS A 221 8.26 30.41 26.50
N VAL A 222 9.36 30.91 25.93
CA VAL A 222 10.59 31.22 26.67
C VAL A 222 11.21 32.50 26.11
N LEU A 223 11.62 33.38 27.02
CA LEU A 223 12.49 34.51 26.73
C LEU A 223 13.78 34.29 27.51
N ASP A 224 14.91 34.33 26.82
CA ASP A 224 16.24 34.27 27.42
C ASP A 224 17.05 35.50 26.99
N LYS A 225 17.50 36.30 27.96
CA LYS A 225 18.37 37.45 27.73
C LYS A 225 19.72 37.11 28.35
N ALA A 226 20.69 36.81 27.50
CA ALA A 226 22.07 36.59 27.90
C ALA A 226 22.87 37.89 27.73
N GLY A 227 23.75 38.17 28.70
CA GLY A 227 24.53 39.41 28.76
C GLY A 227 24.00 40.43 29.78
N GLY A 228 24.84 41.43 30.08
CA GLY A 228 24.62 42.38 31.17
C GLY A 228 24.06 43.74 30.78
N ALA A 229 23.88 44.01 29.48
CA ALA A 229 23.55 45.36 29.03
C ALA A 229 22.05 45.70 29.26
N PRO A 230 21.72 46.95 29.66
CA PRO A 230 20.34 47.38 29.86
C PRO A 230 19.64 47.57 28.51
N LEU A 231 18.41 47.09 28.37
CA LEU A 231 17.60 47.23 27.16
C LEU A 231 16.21 47.80 27.47
N PRO A 232 15.70 48.72 26.65
CA PRO A 232 14.36 49.26 26.83
C PRO A 232 13.29 48.21 26.50
N TYR A 233 12.25 48.13 27.32
CA TYR A 233 11.18 47.13 27.15
C TYR A 233 10.45 47.25 25.81
N GLN A 234 10.34 48.47 25.26
CA GLN A 234 9.69 48.74 23.98
C GLN A 234 10.39 48.01 22.84
N MET A 235 11.72 47.96 22.86
CA MET A 235 12.51 47.21 21.88
C MET A 235 12.27 45.71 22.00
N ILE A 236 12.19 45.16 23.22
CA ILE A 236 11.90 43.73 23.41
C ILE A 236 10.54 43.36 22.79
N LEU A 237 9.53 44.23 22.93
CA LEU A 237 8.20 44.02 22.32
C LEU A 237 8.23 44.09 20.79
N THR A 238 9.02 45.01 20.20
CA THR A 238 9.14 45.08 18.74
C THR A 238 9.87 43.86 18.18
N LEU A 239 10.96 43.44 18.83
CA LEU A 239 11.68 42.21 18.47
C LEU A 239 10.78 40.98 18.59
N LEU A 240 9.97 40.89 19.64
CA LEU A 240 9.02 39.78 19.79
C LEU A 240 7.99 39.75 18.65
N GLY A 241 7.48 40.91 18.24
CA GLY A 241 6.56 41.01 17.10
C GLY A 241 7.17 40.45 15.82
N ASP A 242 8.45 40.74 15.57
CA ASP A 242 9.17 40.22 14.40
C ASP A 242 9.52 38.73 14.55
N ALA A 243 9.91 38.28 15.74
CA ALA A 243 10.18 36.88 16.04
C ALA A 243 8.94 36.02 15.77
N SER A 244 7.75 36.50 16.15
CA SER A 244 6.49 35.79 15.90
C SER A 244 6.18 35.61 14.41
N LYS A 245 6.49 36.61 13.58
CA LYS A 245 6.34 36.52 12.11
C LYS A 245 7.31 35.50 11.54
N ARG A 246 8.58 35.56 11.95
CA ARG A 246 9.63 34.61 11.52
C ARG A 246 9.33 33.18 11.94
N ALA A 247 8.89 32.95 13.16
CA ALA A 247 8.46 31.64 13.64
C ALA A 247 7.31 31.08 12.77
N THR A 248 6.35 31.92 12.37
CA THR A 248 5.26 31.50 11.47
C THR A 248 5.78 31.09 10.08
N GLU A 249 6.73 31.84 9.52
CA GLU A 249 7.37 31.52 8.24
C GLU A 249 8.15 30.20 8.32
N LEU A 250 8.96 30.02 9.36
CA LEU A 250 9.74 28.80 9.62
C LEU A 250 8.82 27.58 9.82
N ALA A 251 7.72 27.72 10.56
CA ALA A 251 6.73 26.66 10.71
C ALA A 251 6.14 26.22 9.35
N GLY A 252 5.84 27.18 8.49
CA GLY A 252 5.38 26.90 7.12
C GLY A 252 6.42 26.15 6.27
N LEU A 253 7.71 26.45 6.45
CA LEU A 253 8.79 25.72 5.78
C LEU A 253 8.92 24.28 6.28
N VAL A 254 8.82 24.06 7.60
CA VAL A 254 8.86 22.73 8.21
C VAL A 254 7.71 21.86 7.70
N GLU A 255 6.48 22.38 7.67
CA GLU A 255 5.32 21.61 7.18
C GLU A 255 5.43 21.27 5.69
N LYS A 256 5.95 22.18 4.85
CA LYS A 256 6.22 21.91 3.44
C LYS A 256 7.27 20.80 3.27
N ALA A 257 8.38 20.89 3.99
CA ALA A 257 9.44 19.89 3.92
C ALA A 257 8.97 18.49 4.36
N LEU A 258 8.15 18.41 5.41
CA LEU A 258 7.56 17.15 5.87
C LEU A 258 6.55 16.58 4.86
N ALA A 259 5.78 17.42 4.17
CA ALA A 259 4.85 16.99 3.13
C ALA A 259 5.58 16.45 1.89
N ASP A 260 6.64 17.14 1.45
CA ASP A 260 7.47 16.71 0.32
C ASP A 260 8.15 15.37 0.62
N ASP A 261 8.71 15.21 1.83
CA ASP A 261 9.29 13.95 2.29
C ASP A 261 8.25 12.82 2.34
N ALA A 262 7.05 13.09 2.86
CA ALA A 262 5.96 12.12 2.87
C ALA A 262 5.55 11.67 1.45
N SER A 263 5.56 12.57 0.47
CA SER A 263 5.25 12.24 -0.92
C SER A 263 6.30 11.35 -1.58
N ARG A 264 7.59 11.53 -1.25
CA ARG A 264 8.70 10.73 -1.79
C ARG A 264 8.74 9.31 -1.25
N ARG A 265 8.18 9.06 -0.06
CA ARG A 265 8.10 7.71 0.55
C ARG A 265 7.06 6.79 -0.08
N ILE A 266 6.25 7.26 -1.04
CA ILE A 266 5.27 6.41 -1.71
C ILE A 266 6.04 5.46 -2.65
N VAL A 267 6.34 4.26 -2.14
CA VAL A 267 6.94 3.18 -2.92
C VAL A 267 5.89 2.67 -3.90
N SER A 268 6.10 2.93 -5.19
CA SER A 268 5.36 2.27 -6.27
C SER A 268 5.83 0.83 -6.38
N VAL A 269 4.88 -0.11 -6.42
CA VAL A 269 5.17 -1.53 -6.69
C VAL A 269 5.41 -1.71 -8.18
N ASP A 270 6.48 -2.41 -8.54
CA ASP A 270 6.77 -2.74 -9.94
C ASP A 270 5.82 -3.82 -10.48
N VAL A 271 5.65 -3.88 -11.81
CA VAL A 271 4.74 -4.86 -12.46
C VAL A 271 5.13 -6.31 -12.11
N GLU A 272 6.42 -6.60 -12.03
CA GLU A 272 6.93 -7.93 -11.66
C GLU A 272 6.60 -8.29 -10.20
N GLU A 273 6.69 -7.30 -9.31
CA GLU A 273 6.36 -7.45 -7.89
C GLU A 273 4.85 -7.66 -7.69
N GLU A 274 4.02 -6.93 -8.45
CA GLU A 274 2.56 -7.08 -8.45
C GLU A 274 2.15 -8.49 -8.92
N LEU A 275 2.75 -8.98 -10.00
CA LEU A 275 2.50 -10.34 -10.49
C LEU A 275 2.98 -11.40 -9.49
N ALA A 276 4.12 -11.18 -8.83
CA ALA A 276 4.65 -12.10 -7.82
C ALA A 276 3.70 -12.24 -6.62
N ILE A 277 3.17 -11.12 -6.11
CA ILE A 277 2.23 -11.15 -4.98
C ILE A 277 0.88 -11.76 -5.37
N ILE A 278 0.36 -11.47 -6.56
CA ILE A 278 -0.87 -12.10 -7.07
C ILE A 278 -0.68 -13.63 -7.17
N ARG A 279 0.43 -14.09 -7.76
CA ARG A 279 0.74 -15.53 -7.86
C ARG A 279 0.84 -16.21 -6.50
N PHE A 280 1.43 -15.54 -5.50
CA PHE A 280 1.49 -16.05 -4.14
C PHE A 280 0.10 -16.26 -3.53
N TYR A 281 -0.79 -15.28 -3.65
CA TYR A 281 -2.14 -15.39 -3.13
C TYR A 281 -3.00 -16.40 -3.91
N LEU A 282 -2.82 -16.53 -5.23
CA LEU A 282 -3.45 -17.58 -6.03
C LEU A 282 -3.08 -18.99 -5.51
N LEU A 283 -1.82 -19.25 -5.17
CA LEU A 283 -1.42 -20.53 -4.57
C LEU A 283 -2.04 -20.77 -3.19
N ARG A 284 -2.30 -19.69 -2.44
CA ARG A 284 -2.89 -19.76 -1.11
C ARG A 284 -4.38 -20.13 -1.17
N ILE A 285 -5.11 -19.76 -2.23
CA ILE A 285 -6.50 -20.18 -2.46
C ILE A 285 -6.63 -21.70 -2.37
N GLY A 286 -5.80 -22.45 -3.10
CA GLY A 286 -5.87 -23.92 -3.12
C GLY A 286 -5.61 -24.58 -1.76
N ARG A 287 -4.88 -23.93 -0.85
CA ARG A 287 -4.71 -24.41 0.53
C ARG A 287 -5.94 -24.12 1.38
N LEU A 288 -6.50 -22.91 1.24
CA LEU A 288 -7.69 -22.49 1.98
C LEU A 288 -8.93 -23.29 1.58
N VAL A 289 -9.20 -23.47 0.28
CA VAL A 289 -10.35 -24.25 -0.21
C VAL A 289 -10.33 -25.68 0.34
N ARG A 290 -9.15 -26.31 0.43
CA ARG A 290 -8.99 -27.63 1.08
C ARG A 290 -9.27 -27.60 2.58
N ALA A 291 -8.88 -26.54 3.28
CA ALA A 291 -9.20 -26.35 4.70
C ALA A 291 -10.71 -26.14 4.93
N PHE A 292 -11.41 -25.50 4.00
CA PHE A 292 -12.87 -25.33 4.02
C PHE A 292 -13.66 -26.56 3.55
N HIS A 293 -12.99 -27.66 3.19
CA HIS A 293 -13.60 -28.86 2.60
C HIS A 293 -14.45 -28.58 1.35
N LEU A 294 -14.07 -27.57 0.56
CA LEU A 294 -14.75 -27.17 -0.66
C LEU A 294 -14.22 -27.95 -1.88
N PRO A 295 -15.04 -28.17 -2.92
CA PRO A 295 -14.60 -28.85 -4.15
C PRO A 295 -13.54 -28.05 -4.94
N SER A 296 -12.73 -28.75 -5.75
CA SER A 296 -11.76 -28.16 -6.68
C SER A 296 -12.39 -27.29 -7.78
N LEU A 297 -13.71 -27.38 -7.97
CA LEU A 297 -14.49 -26.50 -8.82
C LEU A 297 -14.50 -25.07 -8.27
N VAL A 298 -14.76 -24.91 -6.97
CA VAL A 298 -14.75 -23.61 -6.27
C VAL A 298 -13.36 -22.99 -6.25
N GLU A 299 -12.31 -23.81 -6.14
CA GLU A 299 -10.93 -23.36 -6.30
C GLU A 299 -10.70 -22.72 -7.68
N SER A 300 -11.16 -23.40 -8.74
CA SER A 300 -10.95 -22.92 -10.10
C SER A 300 -11.67 -21.60 -10.36
N THR A 301 -12.92 -21.47 -9.93
CA THR A 301 -13.69 -20.24 -10.11
C THR A 301 -13.13 -19.10 -9.27
N ALA A 302 -12.75 -19.34 -8.01
CA ALA A 302 -12.14 -18.32 -7.15
C ALA A 302 -10.83 -17.75 -7.73
N MET A 303 -9.97 -18.61 -8.30
CA MET A 303 -8.74 -18.18 -8.98
C MET A 303 -9.06 -17.29 -10.19
N THR A 304 -9.99 -17.70 -11.06
CA THR A 304 -10.38 -16.92 -12.24
C THR A 304 -10.99 -15.57 -11.85
N LEU A 305 -11.88 -15.54 -10.85
CA LEU A 305 -12.50 -14.30 -10.37
C LEU A 305 -11.47 -13.33 -9.81
N MET A 306 -10.50 -13.82 -9.04
CA MET A 306 -9.41 -12.98 -8.52
C MET A 306 -8.56 -12.39 -9.64
N LYS A 307 -8.17 -13.19 -10.64
CA LYS A 307 -7.39 -12.66 -11.77
C LYS A 307 -8.19 -11.63 -12.59
N ARG A 308 -9.46 -11.92 -12.89
CA ARG A 308 -10.34 -10.99 -13.62
C ARG A 308 -10.49 -9.66 -12.89
N PHE A 309 -10.56 -9.68 -11.56
CA PHE A 309 -10.61 -8.48 -10.75
C PHE A 309 -9.36 -7.61 -10.91
N TYR A 310 -8.16 -8.22 -10.87
CA TYR A 310 -6.89 -7.50 -11.00
C TYR A 310 -6.53 -7.05 -12.42
N LEU A 311 -7.30 -7.45 -13.45
CA LEU A 311 -7.18 -6.85 -14.77
C LEU A 311 -7.72 -5.41 -14.83
N ARG A 312 -8.62 -5.04 -13.89
CA ARG A 312 -9.29 -3.73 -13.87
C ARG A 312 -8.88 -2.87 -12.68
N ASN A 313 -8.46 -3.51 -11.58
CA ASN A 313 -8.13 -2.86 -10.33
C ASN A 313 -6.69 -3.15 -9.91
N SER A 314 -6.05 -2.20 -9.22
CA SER A 314 -4.66 -2.35 -8.75
C SER A 314 -4.57 -2.99 -7.36
N CYS A 315 -3.49 -3.74 -7.09
CA CYS A 315 -3.16 -4.27 -5.76
C CYS A 315 -2.93 -3.17 -4.71
N MET A 316 -2.62 -1.94 -5.13
CA MET A 316 -2.45 -0.79 -4.24
C MET A 316 -3.78 -0.29 -3.66
N GLN A 317 -4.87 -0.43 -4.41
CA GLN A 317 -6.21 -0.03 -3.97
C GLN A 317 -6.89 -1.15 -3.19
N PHE A 318 -6.73 -2.39 -3.67
CA PHE A 318 -7.38 -3.55 -3.08
C PHE A 318 -6.36 -4.62 -2.74
N HIS A 319 -6.17 -4.85 -1.44
CA HIS A 319 -5.20 -5.83 -0.96
C HIS A 319 -5.52 -7.25 -1.46
N PRO A 320 -4.55 -7.97 -2.06
CA PRO A 320 -4.70 -9.35 -2.54
C PRO A 320 -5.27 -10.33 -1.51
N LYS A 321 -4.89 -10.22 -0.24
CA LYS A 321 -5.46 -11.04 0.85
C LYS A 321 -6.98 -10.91 0.97
N LEU A 322 -7.52 -9.68 0.92
CA LEU A 322 -8.95 -9.45 1.11
C LEU A 322 -9.72 -9.91 -0.11
N ILE A 323 -9.23 -9.58 -1.31
CA ILE A 323 -9.83 -10.00 -2.58
C ILE A 323 -9.80 -11.52 -2.75
N MET A 324 -8.73 -12.19 -2.30
CA MET A 324 -8.65 -13.65 -2.29
C MET A 324 -9.76 -14.28 -1.41
N LEU A 325 -10.04 -13.70 -0.24
CA LEU A 325 -11.06 -14.23 0.65
C LEU A 325 -12.48 -13.97 0.12
N THR A 326 -12.71 -12.77 -0.42
CA THR A 326 -13.99 -12.43 -1.05
C THR A 326 -14.22 -13.26 -2.31
N SER A 327 -13.18 -13.58 -3.08
CA SER A 327 -13.28 -14.42 -4.28
C SER A 327 -13.68 -15.86 -3.94
N ILE A 328 -13.11 -16.45 -2.89
CA ILE A 328 -13.51 -17.79 -2.40
C ILE A 328 -14.97 -17.79 -1.96
N TYR A 329 -15.38 -16.77 -1.20
CA TYR A 329 -16.75 -16.65 -0.72
C TYR A 329 -17.75 -16.47 -1.88
N LEU A 330 -17.45 -15.58 -2.84
CA LEU A 330 -18.28 -15.35 -4.02
C LEU A 330 -18.36 -16.58 -4.93
N ALA A 331 -17.24 -17.27 -5.13
CA ALA A 331 -17.17 -18.53 -5.87
C ALA A 331 -18.03 -19.63 -5.24
N SER A 332 -18.06 -19.71 -3.90
CA SER A 332 -18.89 -20.67 -3.17
C SER A 332 -20.39 -20.45 -3.45
N LYS A 333 -20.81 -19.19 -3.57
CA LYS A 333 -22.19 -18.84 -3.96
C LYS A 333 -22.48 -19.16 -5.42
N ALA A 334 -21.56 -18.82 -6.32
CA ALA A 334 -21.73 -19.03 -7.76
C ALA A 334 -21.85 -20.52 -8.13
N GLU A 335 -21.10 -21.39 -7.44
CA GLU A 335 -21.10 -22.84 -7.69
C GLU A 335 -22.09 -23.63 -6.81
N ASN A 336 -23.03 -22.95 -6.14
CA ASN A 336 -24.07 -23.56 -5.28
C ASN A 336 -23.54 -24.32 -4.06
N TYR A 337 -22.40 -23.89 -3.49
CA TYR A 337 -21.87 -24.36 -2.20
C TYR A 337 -21.87 -23.21 -1.16
N PRO A 338 -23.04 -22.71 -0.72
CA PRO A 338 -23.10 -21.51 0.10
C PRO A 338 -22.50 -21.72 1.49
N LEU A 339 -21.60 -20.82 1.88
CA LEU A 339 -21.05 -20.73 3.24
C LEU A 339 -21.64 -19.52 3.96
N SER A 340 -21.91 -19.63 5.27
CA SER A 340 -22.30 -18.46 6.08
C SER A 340 -21.07 -17.61 6.41
N LEU A 341 -21.17 -16.28 6.28
CA LEU A 341 -20.09 -15.33 6.57
C LEU A 341 -19.47 -15.52 7.95
N SER A 342 -20.28 -15.75 8.97
CA SER A 342 -19.79 -15.95 10.35
C SER A 342 -18.88 -17.18 10.48
N LYS A 343 -19.28 -18.32 9.90
CA LYS A 343 -18.45 -19.54 9.86
C LYS A 343 -17.17 -19.33 9.03
N PHE A 344 -17.27 -18.61 7.92
CA PHE A 344 -16.13 -18.30 7.07
C PHE A 344 -15.11 -17.42 7.83
N CYS A 345 -15.55 -16.31 8.41
CA CYS A 345 -14.70 -15.42 9.20
C CYS A 345 -14.09 -16.13 10.41
N ALA A 346 -14.86 -16.97 11.12
CA ALA A 346 -14.35 -17.75 12.25
C ALA A 346 -13.19 -18.67 11.83
N GLN A 347 -13.35 -19.45 10.76
CA GLN A 347 -12.33 -20.38 10.28
C GLN A 347 -11.11 -19.69 9.66
N VAL A 348 -11.29 -18.54 8.98
CA VAL A 348 -10.16 -17.72 8.49
C VAL A 348 -9.34 -17.21 9.67
N ASN A 349 -10.02 -16.67 10.68
CA ASN A 349 -9.37 -16.06 11.83
C ASN A 349 -8.76 -17.11 12.77
N GLU A 350 -9.31 -18.33 12.84
CA GLU A 350 -8.70 -19.49 13.53
C GLU A 350 -7.32 -19.84 12.95
N GLY A 351 -7.14 -19.75 11.63
CA GLY A 351 -5.86 -20.03 10.97
C GLY A 351 -4.77 -18.98 11.17
N SER A 352 -5.14 -17.76 11.57
CA SER A 352 -4.23 -16.67 11.96
C SER A 352 -4.12 -16.47 13.48
N ALA A 353 -5.04 -17.05 14.24
CA ALA A 353 -5.06 -16.98 15.69
C ALA A 353 -4.11 -18.02 16.31
N GLY A 354 -2.89 -17.57 16.62
CA GLY A 354 -2.39 -17.91 17.95
C GLY A 354 -3.41 -17.38 18.95
N LYS A 355 -4.05 -18.28 19.71
CA LYS A 355 -5.03 -18.02 20.79
C LYS A 355 -5.00 -16.58 21.34
N GLN A 356 -5.82 -15.67 20.82
CA GLN A 356 -6.01 -14.31 21.36
C GLN A 356 -7.49 -13.90 21.26
N ALA A 357 -7.95 -13.18 22.30
CA ALA A 357 -9.33 -12.71 22.48
C ALA A 357 -9.66 -11.49 21.58
N PRO A 358 -10.95 -11.12 21.41
CA PRO A 358 -11.41 -10.28 20.31
C PRO A 358 -11.11 -8.80 20.60
N THR A 359 -10.10 -8.25 19.91
CA THR A 359 -9.96 -6.81 19.72
C THR A 359 -10.54 -6.44 18.35
N ALA A 360 -10.98 -5.19 18.17
CA ALA A 360 -11.67 -4.76 16.96
C ALA A 360 -10.85 -5.09 15.68
N PRO A 361 -11.41 -5.86 14.73
CA PRO A 361 -10.70 -6.30 13.54
C PRO A 361 -10.41 -5.12 12.61
N SER A 362 -9.16 -4.97 12.17
CA SER A 362 -8.71 -3.95 11.21
C SER A 362 -8.07 -4.62 9.99
N ALA A 363 -8.37 -4.12 8.79
CA ALA A 363 -7.84 -4.64 7.53
C ALA A 363 -6.30 -4.59 7.48
N ALA A 364 -5.67 -3.62 8.14
CA ALA A 364 -4.21 -3.50 8.26
C ALA A 364 -3.58 -4.65 9.06
N ARG A 365 -4.28 -5.18 10.09
CA ARG A 365 -3.85 -6.33 10.90
C ARG A 365 -4.04 -7.66 10.15
N GLY A 366 -4.83 -7.64 9.08
CA GLY A 366 -5.22 -8.83 8.34
C GLY A 366 -6.28 -9.66 9.06
N ASP A 367 -6.93 -9.09 10.08
CA ASP A 367 -8.12 -9.65 10.70
C ASP A 367 -9.32 -9.31 9.82
N VAL A 368 -10.17 -10.29 9.56
CA VAL A 368 -11.24 -10.16 8.59
C VAL A 368 -12.56 -10.05 9.33
N SER A 369 -13.21 -8.90 9.19
CA SER A 369 -14.55 -8.67 9.72
C SER A 369 -15.62 -8.98 8.67
N GLU A 370 -16.82 -9.31 9.14
CA GLU A 370 -17.97 -9.52 8.26
C GLU A 370 -18.34 -8.26 7.46
N SER A 371 -18.11 -7.07 8.02
CA SER A 371 -18.38 -5.81 7.34
C SER A 371 -17.47 -5.60 6.12
N ILE A 372 -16.17 -5.88 6.27
CA ILE A 372 -15.19 -5.71 5.19
C ILE A 372 -15.52 -6.62 4.00
N ILE A 373 -15.79 -7.90 4.25
CA ILE A 373 -16.15 -8.84 3.17
C ILE A 373 -17.44 -8.40 2.48
N ARG A 374 -18.45 -7.96 3.24
CA ARG A 374 -19.73 -7.54 2.66
C ARG A 374 -19.57 -6.30 1.76
N ASP A 375 -18.76 -5.34 2.18
CA ASP A 375 -18.54 -4.12 1.42
C ASP A 375 -17.72 -4.41 0.14
N LEU A 376 -16.72 -5.30 0.25
CA LEU A 376 -15.92 -5.74 -0.90
C LEU A 376 -16.69 -6.69 -1.83
N GLU A 377 -17.66 -7.46 -1.35
CA GLU A 377 -18.47 -8.37 -2.16
C GLU A 377 -19.16 -7.62 -3.28
N PHE A 378 -19.83 -6.51 -2.96
CA PHE A 378 -20.51 -5.68 -3.96
C PHE A 378 -19.51 -5.05 -4.93
N GLY A 379 -18.41 -4.48 -4.44
CA GLY A 379 -17.37 -3.89 -5.28
C GLY A 379 -16.70 -4.89 -6.23
N MET A 380 -16.52 -6.13 -5.78
CA MET A 380 -15.95 -7.21 -6.59
C MET A 380 -16.92 -7.63 -7.70
N VAL A 381 -18.20 -7.83 -7.39
CA VAL A 381 -19.23 -8.20 -8.39
C VAL A 381 -19.39 -7.09 -9.42
N GLN A 382 -19.37 -5.82 -9.00
CA GLN A 382 -19.40 -4.66 -9.90
C GLN A 382 -18.17 -4.63 -10.82
N SER A 383 -16.98 -4.90 -10.28
CA SER A 383 -15.74 -4.94 -11.07
C SER A 383 -15.72 -6.08 -12.09
N LEU A 384 -16.49 -7.14 -11.86
CA LEU A 384 -16.64 -8.29 -12.75
C LEU A 384 -17.81 -8.17 -13.74
N ASP A 385 -18.45 -7.00 -13.86
CA ASP A 385 -19.65 -6.78 -14.67
C ASP A 385 -20.78 -7.79 -14.42
N PHE A 386 -20.89 -8.29 -13.18
CA PHE A 386 -21.86 -9.33 -12.79
C PHE A 386 -21.68 -10.67 -13.54
N GLU A 387 -20.55 -10.89 -14.22
CA GLU A 387 -20.22 -12.14 -14.92
C GLU A 387 -19.55 -13.16 -13.99
N LEU A 388 -20.36 -13.85 -13.18
CA LEU A 388 -19.89 -14.84 -12.21
C LEU A 388 -19.71 -16.25 -12.77
N GLY A 389 -20.24 -16.52 -13.97
CA GLY A 389 -20.15 -17.83 -14.62
C GLY A 389 -18.76 -18.09 -15.17
N VAL A 390 -18.10 -19.17 -14.71
CA VAL A 390 -16.76 -19.55 -15.16
C VAL A 390 -16.77 -20.97 -15.74
N HIS A 391 -16.30 -21.10 -16.98
CA HIS A 391 -16.11 -22.40 -17.63
C HIS A 391 -14.64 -22.82 -17.56
N GLY A 392 -14.26 -23.53 -16.49
CA GLY A 392 -12.88 -23.97 -16.29
C GLY A 392 -12.45 -25.15 -17.18
N ALA A 393 -11.14 -25.23 -17.45
CA ALA A 393 -10.53 -26.30 -18.26
C ALA A 393 -10.73 -27.73 -17.68
N HIS A 394 -11.01 -27.86 -16.38
CA HIS A 394 -11.31 -29.15 -15.76
C HIS A 394 -12.61 -29.78 -16.29
N ARG A 395 -13.60 -28.97 -16.70
CA ARG A 395 -14.84 -29.47 -17.33
C ARG A 395 -14.56 -29.98 -18.75
N ALA A 396 -13.74 -29.25 -19.50
CA ALA A 396 -13.32 -29.66 -20.83
C ALA A 396 -12.49 -30.95 -20.79
N LEU A 397 -11.61 -31.09 -19.78
CA LEU A 397 -10.83 -32.31 -19.55
C LEU A 397 -11.73 -33.54 -19.35
N TYR A 398 -12.81 -33.43 -18.57
CA TYR A 398 -13.77 -34.53 -18.39
C TYR A 398 -14.39 -34.97 -19.73
N GLY A 399 -14.80 -34.01 -20.57
CA GLY A 399 -15.30 -34.31 -21.91
C GLY A 399 -14.25 -34.97 -22.81
N LEU A 400 -13.01 -34.48 -22.79
CA LEU A 400 -11.90 -35.06 -23.56
C LEU A 400 -11.57 -36.48 -23.12
N ILE A 401 -11.65 -36.80 -21.83
CA ILE A 401 -11.43 -38.15 -21.32
C ILE A 401 -12.50 -39.12 -21.84
N LEU A 402 -13.77 -38.69 -21.90
CA LEU A 402 -14.84 -39.50 -22.50
C LEU A 402 -14.59 -39.72 -24.00
N ASP A 403 -14.14 -38.69 -24.71
CA ASP A 403 -13.76 -38.82 -26.12
C ASP A 403 -12.59 -39.79 -26.31
N PHE A 404 -11.58 -39.79 -25.44
CA PHE A 404 -10.45 -40.71 -25.51
C PHE A 404 -10.86 -42.18 -25.33
N GLN A 405 -11.96 -42.47 -24.63
CA GLN A 405 -12.50 -43.83 -24.50
C GLN A 405 -13.07 -44.37 -25.82
N THR A 406 -13.45 -43.49 -26.75
CA THR A 406 -14.03 -43.88 -28.06
C THR A 406 -12.98 -44.23 -29.12
N LEU A 407 -11.69 -44.04 -28.82
CA LEU A 407 -10.60 -44.36 -29.75
C LEU A 407 -10.42 -45.88 -29.90
N GLU A 408 -9.92 -46.32 -31.07
CA GLU A 408 -9.80 -47.72 -31.50
C GLU A 408 -8.91 -48.63 -30.63
N ASN A 409 -8.35 -48.13 -29.52
CA ASN A 409 -7.68 -48.88 -28.47
C ASN A 409 -8.04 -48.30 -27.10
N PRO A 410 -9.08 -48.81 -26.42
CA PRO A 410 -9.48 -48.29 -25.11
C PRO A 410 -8.40 -48.63 -24.08
N LEU A 411 -7.79 -47.59 -23.51
CA LEU A 411 -6.96 -47.72 -22.31
C LEU A 411 -7.75 -48.37 -21.19
N SER A 412 -7.09 -49.11 -20.30
CA SER A 412 -7.75 -49.67 -19.13
C SER A 412 -8.34 -48.53 -18.26
N ARG A 413 -9.43 -48.81 -17.56
CA ARG A 413 -10.10 -47.81 -16.70
C ARG A 413 -9.14 -47.25 -15.64
N ASP A 414 -8.25 -48.07 -15.12
CA ASP A 414 -7.30 -47.68 -14.08
C ASP A 414 -6.20 -46.76 -14.64
N ASP A 415 -5.72 -47.04 -15.87
CA ASP A 415 -4.75 -46.18 -16.55
C ASP A 415 -5.35 -44.81 -16.91
N LEU A 416 -6.64 -44.76 -17.28
CA LEU A 416 -7.35 -43.50 -17.55
C LEU A 416 -7.53 -42.65 -16.30
N VAL A 417 -7.82 -43.26 -15.14
CA VAL A 417 -7.94 -42.53 -13.87
C VAL A 417 -6.58 -41.99 -13.43
N ALA A 418 -5.51 -42.77 -13.56
CA ALA A 418 -4.16 -42.33 -13.27
C ALA A 418 -3.72 -41.18 -14.20
N PHE A 419 -4.04 -41.28 -15.49
CA PHE A 419 -3.79 -40.22 -16.47
C PHE A 419 -4.58 -38.94 -16.13
N ALA A 420 -5.86 -39.05 -15.80
CA ALA A 420 -6.69 -37.91 -15.42
C ALA A 420 -6.15 -37.18 -14.18
N ALA A 421 -5.69 -37.92 -13.16
CA ALA A 421 -5.09 -37.35 -11.96
C ALA A 421 -3.78 -36.61 -12.26
N ALA A 422 -2.94 -37.14 -13.15
CA ALA A 422 -1.71 -36.49 -13.57
C ALA A 422 -1.97 -35.21 -14.38
N VAL A 423 -2.95 -35.23 -15.29
CA VAL A 423 -3.33 -34.05 -16.09
C VAL A 423 -3.91 -32.93 -15.22
N GLN A 424 -4.65 -33.26 -14.15
CA GLN A 424 -5.22 -32.25 -13.24
C GLN A 424 -4.17 -31.34 -12.62
N VAL A 425 -2.97 -31.85 -12.33
CA VAL A 425 -1.86 -31.03 -11.78
C VAL A 425 -1.42 -29.98 -12.81
N PHE A 426 -1.29 -30.34 -14.08
CA PHE A 426 -0.93 -29.41 -15.15
C PHE A 426 -2.03 -28.37 -15.39
N VAL A 427 -3.31 -28.77 -15.30
CA VAL A 427 -4.44 -27.85 -15.37
C VAL A 427 -4.44 -26.86 -14.20
N GLN A 428 -4.06 -27.28 -13.00
CA GLN A 428 -3.88 -26.38 -11.85
C GLN A 428 -2.73 -25.39 -12.08
N CYS A 429 -1.61 -25.83 -12.65
CA CYS A 429 -0.50 -24.94 -13.01
C CYS A 429 -0.85 -23.95 -14.12
N ALA A 430 -1.66 -24.36 -15.10
CA ALA A 430 -2.16 -23.47 -16.14
C ALA A 430 -3.05 -22.34 -15.58
N ARG A 431 -3.69 -22.55 -14.43
CA ARG A 431 -4.41 -21.49 -13.71
C ARG A 431 -3.50 -20.48 -13.03
N LEU A 432 -2.17 -20.62 -13.08
CA LEU A 432 -1.24 -19.61 -12.56
C LEU A 432 -0.67 -18.73 -13.67
N THR A 433 -0.95 -19.06 -14.93
CA THR A 433 -0.50 -18.31 -16.11
C THR A 433 -1.62 -17.50 -16.75
N ASP A 434 -1.24 -16.68 -17.73
CA ASP A 434 -2.15 -15.88 -18.54
C ASP A 434 -2.85 -16.70 -19.64
N ALA A 435 -2.51 -18.00 -19.75
CA ALA A 435 -3.12 -18.92 -20.72
C ALA A 435 -4.64 -18.96 -20.62
N GLU A 436 -5.17 -18.79 -19.40
CA GLU A 436 -6.61 -18.76 -19.11
C GLU A 436 -7.35 -17.57 -19.76
N PHE A 437 -6.64 -16.47 -20.05
CA PHE A 437 -7.22 -15.31 -20.72
C PHE A 437 -7.06 -15.36 -22.24
N ILE A 438 -6.03 -16.02 -22.73
CA ILE A 438 -5.66 -16.04 -24.16
C ILE A 438 -6.36 -17.20 -24.89
N TYR A 439 -6.44 -18.38 -24.26
CA TYR A 439 -6.87 -19.61 -24.94
C TYR A 439 -8.18 -20.16 -24.39
N ALA A 440 -8.93 -20.84 -25.26
CA ALA A 440 -10.17 -21.51 -24.88
C ALA A 440 -9.89 -22.70 -23.92
N PRO A 441 -10.80 -22.99 -22.96
CA PRO A 441 -10.63 -24.06 -21.99
C PRO A 441 -10.30 -25.46 -22.59
N PRO A 442 -10.87 -25.86 -23.75
CA PRO A 442 -10.49 -27.11 -24.41
C PRO A 442 -9.04 -27.15 -24.90
N HIS A 443 -8.49 -26.03 -25.39
CA HIS A 443 -7.10 -25.96 -25.84
C HIS A 443 -6.13 -26.12 -24.66
N ILE A 444 -6.45 -25.51 -23.51
CA ILE A 444 -5.67 -25.65 -22.27
C ILE A 444 -5.72 -27.10 -21.76
N ALA A 445 -6.91 -27.72 -21.76
CA ALA A 445 -7.07 -29.10 -21.33
C ALA A 445 -6.31 -30.07 -22.25
N LEU A 446 -6.32 -29.83 -23.56
CA LEU A 446 -5.62 -30.65 -24.55
C LEU A 446 -4.09 -30.45 -24.46
N ALA A 447 -3.61 -29.22 -24.20
CA ALA A 447 -2.21 -28.94 -23.92
C ALA A 447 -1.74 -29.62 -22.63
N ALA A 448 -2.56 -29.65 -21.59
CA ALA A 448 -2.27 -30.38 -20.36
C ALA A 448 -2.16 -31.90 -20.60
N CYS A 449 -3.00 -32.47 -21.48
CA CYS A 449 -2.88 -33.85 -21.94
C CYS A 449 -1.61 -34.09 -22.77
N TRP A 450 -1.23 -33.13 -23.63
CA TRP A 450 -0.03 -33.20 -24.48
C TRP A 450 1.26 -33.29 -23.66
N MET A 451 1.32 -32.57 -22.54
CA MET A 451 2.48 -32.53 -21.64
C MET A 451 2.59 -33.73 -20.68
N CYS A 452 1.50 -34.48 -20.49
CA CYS A 452 1.42 -35.49 -19.46
C CYS A 452 2.05 -36.82 -19.88
N GLU A 453 2.92 -37.36 -19.04
CA GLU A 453 3.42 -38.73 -19.13
C GLU A 453 2.97 -39.49 -17.88
N ALA A 454 2.08 -40.47 -18.05
CA ALA A 454 1.57 -41.26 -16.94
C ALA A 454 2.23 -42.64 -16.92
N LYS A 455 2.69 -43.07 -15.75
CA LYS A 455 3.11 -44.47 -15.51
C LYS A 455 1.85 -45.30 -15.24
N GLY A 456 1.34 -45.96 -16.27
CA GLY A 456 0.21 -46.90 -16.13
C GLY A 456 0.65 -48.25 -15.56
N SER A 457 -0.33 -49.11 -15.25
CA SER A 457 -0.10 -50.46 -14.73
C SER A 457 0.50 -51.41 -15.78
N SER A 458 0.34 -51.11 -17.07
CA SER A 458 0.79 -51.97 -18.19
C SER A 458 1.86 -51.34 -19.10
N ALA A 459 1.95 -50.01 -19.17
CA ALA A 459 2.95 -49.28 -19.99
C ALA A 459 3.05 -47.80 -19.58
N VAL A 460 4.14 -47.13 -19.99
CA VAL A 460 4.22 -45.66 -19.95
C VAL A 460 3.31 -45.11 -21.04
N VAL A 461 2.25 -44.44 -20.63
CA VAL A 461 1.27 -43.85 -21.53
C VAL A 461 1.72 -42.41 -21.82
N SER A 462 2.24 -42.18 -23.02
CA SER A 462 2.60 -40.84 -23.49
C SER A 462 1.36 -40.10 -23.96
N GLY A 463 0.99 -39.03 -23.26
CA GLY A 463 -0.17 -38.20 -23.58
C GLY A 463 -0.11 -37.58 -24.98
N LYS A 464 1.09 -37.24 -25.46
CA LYS A 464 1.33 -36.77 -26.84
C LYS A 464 0.81 -37.74 -27.90
N THR A 465 1.06 -39.04 -27.73
CA THR A 465 0.60 -40.05 -28.69
C THR A 465 -0.92 -40.22 -28.69
N ILE A 466 -1.57 -40.07 -27.53
CA ILE A 466 -3.04 -40.14 -27.42
C ILE A 466 -3.67 -38.95 -28.13
N VAL A 467 -3.14 -37.75 -27.87
CA VAL A 467 -3.63 -36.52 -28.46
C VAL A 467 -3.47 -36.54 -29.98
N GLN A 468 -2.32 -36.99 -30.50
CA GLN A 468 -2.12 -37.12 -31.96
C GLN A 468 -3.10 -38.12 -32.59
N LYS A 469 -3.35 -39.26 -31.94
CA LYS A 469 -4.37 -40.24 -32.38
C LYS A 469 -5.77 -39.64 -32.36
N TRP A 470 -6.10 -38.84 -31.35
CA TRP A 470 -7.38 -38.16 -31.24
C TRP A 470 -7.56 -37.10 -32.34
N ILE A 471 -6.54 -36.28 -32.61
CA ILE A 471 -6.55 -35.29 -33.70
C ILE A 471 -6.78 -36.01 -35.04
N ALA A 472 -6.03 -37.08 -35.31
CA ALA A 472 -6.17 -37.87 -36.53
C ALA A 472 -7.56 -38.52 -36.66
N ALA A 473 -8.14 -39.03 -35.57
CA ALA A 473 -9.48 -39.60 -35.56
C ALA A 473 -10.56 -38.54 -35.84
N LYS A 474 -10.43 -37.34 -35.24
CA LYS A 474 -11.33 -36.21 -35.49
C LYS A 474 -11.20 -35.67 -36.92
N GLU A 475 -9.99 -35.62 -37.47
CA GLU A 475 -9.76 -35.23 -38.87
C GLU A 475 -10.46 -36.21 -39.83
N LYS A 476 -10.28 -37.52 -39.63
CA LYS A 476 -10.99 -38.55 -40.41
C LYS A 476 -12.51 -38.44 -40.29
N ALA A 477 -13.03 -38.24 -39.08
CA ALA A 477 -14.47 -38.06 -38.85
C ALA A 477 -15.01 -36.79 -39.53
N ALA A 478 -14.27 -35.68 -39.45
CA ALA A 478 -14.63 -34.42 -40.10
C ALA A 478 -14.66 -34.57 -41.63
N ILE A 479 -13.64 -35.20 -42.23
CA ILE A 479 -13.56 -35.48 -43.66
C ILE A 479 -14.75 -36.34 -44.10
N SER A 480 -15.05 -37.42 -43.38
CA SER A 480 -16.20 -38.29 -43.71
C SER A 480 -17.54 -37.55 -43.64
N THR A 481 -17.74 -36.68 -42.65
CA THR A 481 -18.96 -35.89 -42.49
C THR A 481 -19.08 -34.82 -43.57
N GLN A 482 -17.97 -34.18 -43.95
CA GLN A 482 -17.95 -33.20 -45.03
C GLN A 482 -18.21 -33.85 -46.39
N LEU A 483 -17.60 -35.01 -46.67
CA LEU A 483 -17.88 -35.79 -47.87
C LEU A 483 -19.34 -36.23 -47.93
N ALA A 484 -19.92 -36.69 -46.81
CA ALA A 484 -21.34 -37.03 -46.73
C ALA A 484 -22.24 -35.81 -47.00
N ARG A 485 -21.98 -34.66 -46.35
CA ARG A 485 -22.70 -33.41 -46.61
C ARG A 485 -22.55 -32.92 -48.04
N HIS A 486 -21.38 -33.10 -48.64
CA HIS A 486 -21.13 -32.76 -50.03
C HIS A 486 -21.95 -33.68 -50.96
N GLY A 487 -21.95 -34.99 -50.71
CA GLY A 487 -22.78 -35.98 -51.41
C GLY A 487 -24.28 -35.71 -51.29
N GLU A 488 -24.75 -35.30 -50.11
CA GLU A 488 -26.14 -34.86 -49.93
C GLU A 488 -26.43 -33.60 -50.75
N ARG A 489 -25.55 -32.59 -50.72
CA ARG A 489 -25.73 -31.36 -51.50
C ARG A 489 -25.72 -31.62 -53.01
N THR A 490 -24.87 -32.51 -53.51
CA THR A 490 -24.83 -32.87 -54.93
C THR A 490 -26.06 -33.67 -55.34
N THR A 491 -26.52 -34.62 -54.52
CA THR A 491 -27.77 -35.34 -54.78
C THR A 491 -28.99 -34.41 -54.77
N TRP A 492 -29.05 -33.44 -53.85
CA TRP A 492 -30.08 -32.39 -53.84
C TRP A 492 -30.01 -31.48 -55.07
N ARG A 493 -28.81 -31.05 -55.48
CA ARG A 493 -28.62 -30.24 -56.70
C ARG A 493 -29.04 -31.01 -57.95
N ASN A 494 -28.72 -32.30 -58.03
CA ASN A 494 -29.10 -33.16 -59.15
C ASN A 494 -30.61 -33.42 -59.18
N LYS A 495 -31.24 -33.66 -58.02
CA LYS A 495 -32.70 -33.76 -57.92
C LYS A 495 -33.38 -32.45 -58.32
N LYS A 496 -32.84 -31.30 -57.92
CA LYS A 496 -33.36 -29.98 -58.31
C LYS A 496 -33.21 -29.75 -59.82
N ARG A 497 -32.04 -30.02 -60.40
CA ARG A 497 -31.80 -29.95 -61.86
C ARG A 497 -32.73 -30.89 -62.64
N ALA A 498 -32.95 -32.11 -62.17
CA ALA A 498 -33.89 -33.05 -62.78
C ALA A 498 -35.35 -32.57 -62.67
N LEU A 499 -35.73 -31.93 -61.56
CA LEU A 499 -37.04 -31.31 -61.39
C LEU A 499 -37.23 -30.11 -62.33
N ASP A 500 -36.21 -29.28 -62.47
CA ASP A 500 -36.20 -28.12 -63.38
C ASP A 500 -36.23 -28.59 -64.85
N GLN A 501 -35.48 -29.63 -65.22
CA GLN A 501 -35.53 -30.28 -66.54
C GLN A 501 -36.89 -30.95 -66.82
N SER A 502 -37.59 -31.46 -65.80
CA SER A 502 -38.95 -32.01 -65.97
C SER A 502 -40.03 -30.95 -66.18
N LYS A 503 -39.76 -29.69 -65.80
CA LYS A 503 -40.62 -28.54 -66.13
C LYS A 503 -40.35 -28.00 -67.53
N ASP A 504 -39.13 -28.18 -68.02
CA ASP A 504 -38.68 -27.74 -69.34
C ASP A 504 -38.68 -28.88 -70.38
N THR A 505 -39.83 -29.49 -70.65
CA THR A 505 -40.02 -30.20 -71.94
C THR A 505 -40.31 -29.21 -73.07
N SER A 506 -39.30 -28.42 -73.42
CA SER A 506 -39.01 -28.04 -74.79
C SER A 506 -37.58 -27.52 -74.88
N GLN A 507 -36.73 -28.33 -75.50
CA GLN A 507 -35.38 -28.05 -76.04
C GLN A 507 -34.16 -28.30 -75.14
N ALA A 508 -33.19 -28.92 -75.81
CA ALA A 508 -31.78 -29.12 -75.46
C ALA A 508 -31.43 -30.30 -74.54
N ALA A 509 -31.25 -31.45 -75.20
CA ALA A 509 -30.25 -32.43 -74.81
C ALA A 509 -28.84 -31.92 -75.18
N SER A 510 -27.99 -31.71 -74.19
CA SER A 510 -26.52 -31.85 -74.28
C SER A 510 -25.90 -31.72 -72.89
N GLU A 511 -24.86 -32.51 -72.64
CA GLU A 511 -23.99 -32.53 -71.46
C GLU A 511 -24.42 -33.46 -70.30
N ALA A 512 -24.41 -34.76 -70.61
CA ALA A 512 -24.06 -35.80 -69.65
C ALA A 512 -22.60 -36.19 -69.88
N SER A 513 -21.70 -35.77 -69.01
CA SER A 513 -20.33 -36.32 -68.88
C SER A 513 -19.58 -35.59 -67.76
N GLU A 514 -19.62 -36.12 -66.54
CA GLU A 514 -18.52 -36.00 -65.58
C GLU A 514 -18.71 -37.12 -64.55
N LEU A 515 -18.23 -38.31 -64.92
CA LEU A 515 -18.00 -39.43 -64.00
C LEU A 515 -16.63 -39.24 -63.33
N ASP A 516 -16.62 -39.52 -62.02
CA ASP A 516 -15.48 -39.96 -61.20
C ASP A 516 -14.22 -39.08 -61.19
N THR A 517 -14.24 -38.04 -60.36
CA THR A 517 -12.99 -37.48 -59.79
C THR A 517 -12.51 -38.33 -58.61
N PRO A 518 -11.21 -38.67 -58.51
CA PRO A 518 -10.68 -39.48 -57.41
C PRO A 518 -10.95 -38.83 -56.05
N MET A 519 -11.36 -39.62 -55.05
CA MET A 519 -11.64 -39.17 -53.67
C MET A 519 -10.51 -38.30 -53.07
N ASP A 520 -9.25 -38.55 -53.44
CA ASP A 520 -8.09 -37.82 -52.93
C ASP A 520 -8.02 -36.35 -53.41
N TYR A 521 -8.46 -36.07 -54.65
CA TYR A 521 -8.50 -34.70 -55.19
C TYR A 521 -9.52 -33.82 -54.43
N GLN A 522 -10.62 -34.42 -53.98
CA GLN A 522 -11.65 -33.74 -53.21
C GLN A 522 -11.19 -33.43 -51.77
N ILE A 523 -10.33 -34.27 -51.18
CA ILE A 523 -9.76 -34.05 -49.85
C ILE A 523 -8.75 -32.88 -49.86
N GLU A 524 -7.91 -32.78 -50.89
CA GLU A 524 -6.96 -31.66 -51.01
C GLU A 524 -7.67 -30.30 -51.21
N ASP A 525 -8.74 -30.26 -52.01
CA ASP A 525 -9.54 -29.03 -52.18
C ASP A 525 -10.34 -28.67 -50.92
N LEU A 526 -10.81 -29.67 -50.16
CA LEU A 526 -11.42 -29.45 -48.84
C LEU A 526 -10.42 -28.89 -47.83
N LYS A 527 -9.17 -29.34 -47.84
CA LYS A 527 -8.07 -28.78 -47.02
C LYS A 527 -7.72 -27.35 -47.43
N LYS A 528 -7.73 -27.03 -48.73
CA LYS A 528 -7.49 -25.66 -49.24
C LYS A 528 -8.66 -24.70 -48.97
N SER A 529 -9.88 -25.20 -48.82
CA SER A 529 -11.08 -24.38 -48.58
C SER A 529 -11.19 -23.77 -47.17
N GLY A 530 -10.23 -24.04 -46.27
CA GLY A 530 -10.23 -23.52 -44.89
C GLY A 530 -11.29 -24.14 -43.97
N ALA A 531 -12.00 -25.18 -44.43
CA ALA A 531 -13.07 -25.84 -43.67
C ALA A 531 -12.56 -26.86 -42.63
N LEU A 532 -11.24 -27.11 -42.59
CA LEU A 532 -10.57 -28.02 -41.66
C LEU A 532 -9.44 -27.24 -40.98
N LEU A 533 -9.37 -27.31 -39.64
CA LEU A 533 -8.24 -26.78 -38.89
C LEU A 533 -6.97 -27.57 -39.24
N PRO A 534 -5.88 -26.93 -39.70
CA PRO A 534 -4.62 -27.60 -39.96
C PRO A 534 -4.06 -28.21 -38.67
N SER A 535 -3.72 -29.50 -38.68
CA SER A 535 -3.14 -30.21 -37.53
C SER A 535 -1.84 -29.57 -37.04
N ALA A 536 -1.06 -28.96 -37.95
CA ALA A 536 0.18 -28.27 -37.64
C ALA A 536 -0.02 -26.98 -36.82
N GLU A 537 -1.07 -26.20 -37.10
CA GLU A 537 -1.39 -24.99 -36.33
C GLU A 537 -1.84 -25.34 -34.91
N MET A 538 -2.58 -26.44 -34.77
CA MET A 538 -2.98 -26.95 -33.46
C MET A 538 -1.77 -27.39 -32.64
N GLU A 539 -0.81 -28.12 -33.24
CA GLU A 539 0.42 -28.51 -32.55
C GLU A 539 1.25 -27.30 -32.09
N GLN A 540 1.32 -26.23 -32.90
CA GLN A 540 1.99 -24.97 -32.52
C GLN A 540 1.33 -24.32 -31.30
N ILE A 541 0.00 -24.17 -31.31
CA ILE A 541 -0.76 -23.61 -30.18
C ILE A 541 -0.55 -24.44 -28.90
N LEU A 542 -0.48 -25.77 -29.02
CA LEU A 542 -0.26 -26.64 -27.87
C LEU A 542 1.15 -26.50 -27.29
N ASP A 543 2.16 -26.35 -28.15
CA ASP A 543 3.53 -26.13 -27.72
C ASP A 543 3.72 -24.73 -27.09
N GLU A 544 3.03 -23.70 -27.58
CA GLU A 544 2.98 -22.37 -26.94
C GLU A 544 2.40 -22.42 -25.53
N ILE A 545 1.22 -23.03 -25.38
CA ILE A 545 0.56 -23.21 -24.07
C ILE A 545 1.46 -24.04 -23.14
N ALA A 546 2.09 -25.10 -23.66
CA ALA A 546 3.01 -25.92 -22.89
C ALA A 546 4.24 -25.14 -22.41
N GLY A 547 4.77 -24.23 -23.24
CA GLY A 547 5.83 -23.30 -22.88
C GLY A 547 5.43 -22.39 -21.73
N GLN A 548 4.24 -21.79 -21.79
CA GLN A 548 3.71 -20.94 -20.72
C GLN A 548 3.56 -21.71 -19.39
N ILE A 549 3.02 -22.95 -19.43
CA ILE A 549 2.83 -23.78 -18.24
C ILE A 549 4.18 -24.19 -17.62
N ARG A 550 5.20 -24.50 -18.45
CA ARG A 550 6.56 -24.82 -17.95
C ARG A 550 7.25 -23.62 -17.31
N GLY A 551 7.00 -22.41 -17.80
CA GLY A 551 7.56 -21.17 -17.24
C GLY A 551 7.22 -20.93 -15.77
N VAL A 552 6.15 -21.55 -15.25
CA VAL A 552 5.73 -21.44 -13.84
C VAL A 552 6.67 -22.16 -12.86
N ALA A 553 7.42 -23.17 -13.32
CA ALA A 553 8.30 -23.96 -12.47
C ALA A 553 9.65 -24.25 -13.18
N PRO A 554 10.56 -23.26 -13.25
CA PRO A 554 11.88 -23.48 -13.83
C PRO A 554 12.63 -24.54 -13.01
N GLY A 555 13.04 -25.65 -13.66
CA GLY A 555 13.85 -26.70 -13.03
C GLY A 555 13.16 -28.03 -12.73
N THR A 556 11.89 -28.21 -13.10
CA THR A 556 11.23 -29.53 -13.02
C THR A 556 11.52 -30.34 -14.30
N PRO A 557 12.00 -31.60 -14.22
CA PRO A 557 12.22 -32.42 -15.42
C PRO A 557 10.90 -32.70 -16.17
N PRO A 558 10.94 -32.89 -17.51
CA PRO A 558 9.75 -33.25 -18.29
C PRO A 558 9.16 -34.57 -17.75
N GLY A 559 7.89 -34.54 -17.36
CA GLY A 559 7.17 -35.71 -16.82
C GLY A 559 7.00 -35.78 -15.29
N ALA A 560 7.56 -34.85 -14.51
CA ALA A 560 7.31 -34.73 -13.07
C ALA A 560 6.23 -33.67 -12.74
N PRO A 561 5.47 -33.82 -11.64
CA PRO A 561 4.46 -32.83 -11.26
C PRO A 561 5.13 -31.49 -10.93
N LEU A 562 4.73 -30.44 -11.67
CA LEU A 562 5.27 -29.09 -11.52
C LEU A 562 4.97 -28.55 -10.13
N LYS A 563 5.99 -28.03 -9.44
CA LYS A 563 5.83 -27.28 -8.19
C LYS A 563 6.24 -25.83 -8.43
N PRO A 564 5.31 -24.86 -8.31
CA PRO A 564 5.64 -23.44 -8.44
C PRO A 564 6.59 -23.03 -7.31
N GLN A 565 7.73 -22.44 -7.66
CA GLN A 565 8.67 -21.85 -6.71
C GLN A 565 8.38 -20.36 -6.59
N ILE A 566 8.29 -19.86 -5.36
CA ILE A 566 8.09 -18.44 -5.06
C ILE A 566 9.15 -18.01 -4.05
N ASP A 567 9.77 -16.87 -4.29
CA ASP A 567 10.60 -16.20 -3.29
C ASP A 567 9.71 -15.62 -2.18
N MET A 568 9.70 -16.30 -1.04
CA MET A 568 8.87 -15.93 0.11
C MET A 568 9.35 -14.66 0.81
N GLU A 569 10.62 -14.28 0.69
CA GLU A 569 11.17 -13.09 1.36
C GLU A 569 10.83 -11.83 0.57
N GLN A 570 10.94 -11.89 -0.76
CA GLN A 570 10.50 -10.81 -1.64
C GLN A 570 9.00 -10.54 -1.47
N VAL A 571 8.15 -11.56 -1.48
CA VAL A 571 6.70 -11.40 -1.32
C VAL A 571 6.32 -10.83 0.04
N LYS A 572 7.01 -11.22 1.12
CA LYS A 572 6.76 -10.64 2.45
C LYS A 572 7.07 -9.15 2.50
N ARG A 573 8.18 -8.72 1.88
CA ARG A 573 8.52 -7.29 1.78
C ARG A 573 7.43 -6.53 1.01
N ILE A 574 7.00 -7.04 -0.14
CA ILE A 574 5.95 -6.40 -0.96
C ILE A 574 4.61 -6.33 -0.21
N ASP A 575 4.17 -7.42 0.45
CA ASP A 575 2.91 -7.46 1.21
C ASP A 575 2.90 -6.42 2.34
N LEU A 576 4.03 -6.25 3.01
CA LEU A 576 4.20 -5.21 4.02
C LEU A 576 4.06 -3.81 3.42
N THR A 577 4.75 -3.54 2.31
CA THR A 577 4.69 -2.25 1.62
C THR A 577 3.25 -1.92 1.23
N LEU A 578 2.50 -2.89 0.70
CA LEU A 578 1.08 -2.73 0.36
C LEU A 578 0.21 -2.40 1.59
N ARG A 579 0.42 -3.09 2.72
CA ARG A 579 -0.30 -2.80 3.97
C ARG A 579 0.01 -1.40 4.48
N ALA A 580 1.26 -0.96 4.35
CA ALA A 580 1.66 0.39 4.72
C ALA A 580 0.90 1.44 3.91
N CYS A 581 0.81 1.25 2.58
CA CYS A 581 0.03 2.12 1.69
C CYS A 581 -1.46 2.15 2.05
N LEU A 582 -2.09 1.01 2.33
CA LEU A 582 -3.51 0.95 2.69
C LEU A 582 -3.83 1.66 4.01
N SER A 583 -2.94 1.56 5.01
CA SER A 583 -3.12 2.27 6.27
C SER A 583 -3.14 3.80 6.10
N LEU A 584 -2.40 4.33 5.11
CA LEU A 584 -2.40 5.74 4.74
C LEU A 584 -3.74 6.13 4.08
N PHE A 585 -4.27 5.27 3.22
CA PHE A 585 -5.58 5.47 2.59
C PHE A 585 -6.75 5.39 3.59
N GLU A 586 -6.75 4.43 4.51
CA GLU A 586 -7.78 4.32 5.56
C GLU A 586 -7.78 5.54 6.49
N LYS A 587 -6.59 6.03 6.90
CA LYS A 587 -6.46 7.28 7.67
C LYS A 587 -6.93 8.51 6.88
N GLY A 588 -6.67 8.54 5.57
CA GLY A 588 -7.19 9.55 4.66
C GLY A 588 -8.73 9.58 4.66
N GLN A 589 -9.37 8.43 4.50
CA GLN A 589 -10.83 8.31 4.49
C GLN A 589 -11.46 8.56 5.87
N SER A 590 -10.82 8.16 6.98
CA SER A 590 -11.30 8.43 8.33
C SER A 590 -11.22 9.93 8.68
N SER A 591 -10.18 10.64 8.20
CA SER A 591 -10.08 12.09 8.38
C SER A 591 -11.10 12.87 7.53
N ALA A 592 -11.42 12.38 6.34
CA ALA A 592 -12.45 12.95 5.47
C ALA A 592 -13.88 12.74 6.02
N THR A 593 -14.13 11.59 6.65
CA THR A 593 -15.42 11.31 7.31
C THR A 593 -15.58 12.04 8.65
N ARG A 594 -14.49 12.31 9.38
CA ARG A 594 -14.54 13.11 10.62
C ARG A 594 -14.95 14.57 10.39
N LYS A 595 -14.74 15.10 9.17
CA LYS A 595 -15.20 16.45 8.77
C LYS A 595 -16.69 16.54 8.40
N ARG A 596 -17.47 15.45 8.45
CA ARG A 596 -18.93 15.47 8.21
C ARG A 596 -19.79 15.18 9.43
N SER A 597 -19.21 15.12 10.62
CA SER A 597 -19.97 14.97 11.87
C SER A 597 -19.70 16.15 12.81
N ALA A 598 -20.79 16.89 13.06
CA ALA A 598 -20.97 17.98 14.03
C ALA A 598 -20.64 19.42 13.59
N GLN A 599 -21.56 20.02 12.84
CA GLN A 599 -22.10 21.35 13.18
C GLN A 599 -23.51 21.50 12.61
N GLU A 600 -24.42 22.07 13.42
CA GLU A 600 -25.82 22.42 13.15
C GLU A 600 -26.88 21.28 13.26
N GLU A 601 -27.43 21.11 14.47
CA GLU A 601 -28.79 21.61 14.80
C GLU A 601 -29.17 21.16 16.22
N GLY A 602 -29.04 22.08 17.17
CA GLY A 602 -29.77 22.03 18.42
C GLY A 602 -31.17 22.58 18.19
N GLY A 603 -32.19 21.73 18.33
CA GLY A 603 -33.59 22.15 18.21
C GLY A 603 -34.52 21.07 18.73
N SER A 604 -34.66 20.96 20.04
CA SER A 604 -35.63 20.07 20.66
C SER A 604 -37.05 20.49 20.26
N THR A 605 -37.79 19.63 19.57
CA THR A 605 -39.26 19.69 19.56
C THR A 605 -39.84 18.32 19.88
N LYS A 606 -40.26 18.17 21.14
CA LYS A 606 -41.23 17.17 21.58
C LYS A 606 -42.49 17.34 20.72
N ARG A 607 -42.87 16.34 19.92
CA ARG A 607 -44.24 16.23 19.42
C ARG A 607 -45.10 15.59 20.51
N GLN A 608 -45.88 16.45 21.16
CA GLN A 608 -47.02 16.08 22.00
C GLN A 608 -48.07 15.35 21.16
N ARG A 609 -48.61 14.27 21.73
CA ARG A 609 -49.94 13.74 21.41
C ARG A 609 -50.98 14.76 21.85
N THR A 610 -51.90 15.12 20.97
CA THR A 610 -53.18 15.76 21.34
C THR A 610 -54.31 15.08 20.58
N ASP A 611 -55.20 14.46 21.35
CA ASP A 611 -56.54 14.04 20.95
C ASP A 611 -57.45 15.27 20.77
N ALA A 612 -58.24 15.29 19.69
CA ALA A 612 -59.50 16.04 19.49
C ALA A 612 -60.11 15.55 18.16
N SER A 613 -61.12 14.68 18.16
CA SER A 613 -62.56 14.95 18.25
C SER A 613 -63.17 15.73 17.07
N VAL A 614 -63.95 14.99 16.25
CA VAL A 614 -65.31 15.30 15.76
C VAL A 614 -65.49 16.33 14.62
N ASP A 615 -66.24 15.87 13.61
CA ASP A 615 -67.07 16.57 12.59
C ASP A 615 -66.37 17.52 11.60
N SER A 616 -66.83 17.74 10.36
CA SER A 616 -67.74 17.11 9.40
C SER A 616 -67.61 17.96 8.11
N ASP A 617 -68.07 17.39 6.99
CA ASP A 617 -68.59 18.08 5.80
C ASP A 617 -67.65 18.79 4.78
N ASP A 618 -67.74 18.21 3.57
CA ASP A 618 -68.11 18.82 2.29
C ASP A 618 -67.18 19.76 1.48
N ASP A 619 -67.21 19.41 0.18
CA ASP A 619 -67.08 20.23 -1.03
C ASP A 619 -65.71 20.80 -1.46
N LEU A 620 -65.04 20.07 -2.37
CA LEU A 620 -65.01 20.34 -3.84
C LEU A 620 -64.06 19.40 -4.59
#